data_AF-A0AAW1CJ44-F1
#
_entry.id   AF-A0AAW1CJ44-F1
#
_cell.length_a   1.000
_cell.length_b   1.000
_cell.length_c   1.000
_cell.angle_alpha   90.00
_cell.angle_beta   90.00
_cell.angle_gamma   90.00
#
_symmetry.space_group_name_H-M   'P 1'
#
loop_
_entity.id
_entity.type
_entity.pdbx_description
1 polymer ?
#
loop_
_entity_poly.entity_id
_entity_poly.type
_entity_poly.pdbx_seq_one_letter_code
_entity_poly.pdbx_strand_id
1 'polypeptide(L)'
;MLCCLILTFSICLTALLGDAILNVIRLPISRAFTDSLTHGLIGLITWIVVVQLYRGKFLVSKTFEVILSGFIASAIDVDHFIYNRSFDINEALHLGEHRPIFHSTSLLIVSTVVPYIFSLIRYQAIFFPLFVAEMSLETFLNEIEDGVDGEEDEVLTAAAVLQILNEAWINEKLSPELLPHKSEYVEVMMEQITQMEENVSRLNPTDLRNLIHRQELERIRYLIRSYLRIRLAKIEKYSLSLFNTRDIMSAEETDYLREYLALSVEPLKSLCDRMSGPIGNLNPKQIEISPDLETHVFIKSKCDLTEALIVNDDEIVLKEGSQHIIPYSVVREHIKENRVFLI
;
A
#
# COMPACT_ATOMS: atom_id res chain seq x y z
N MET A 1 15.29 11.51 -14.85
CA MET A 1 14.85 11.43 -16.26
C MET A 1 16.01 11.67 -17.23
N LEU A 2 16.69 12.82 -17.17
CA LEU A 2 17.86 13.11 -18.03
C LEU A 2 19.00 12.07 -17.90
N CYS A 3 19.34 11.68 -16.67
CA CYS A 3 20.39 10.68 -16.43
C CYS A 3 20.05 9.29 -16.99
N CYS A 4 18.78 8.85 -16.89
CA CYS A 4 18.32 7.59 -17.47
C CYS A 4 18.43 7.61 -19.01
N LEU A 5 18.06 8.72 -19.65
CA LEU A 5 18.18 8.88 -21.12
C LEU A 5 19.64 8.80 -21.58
N ILE A 6 20.55 9.44 -20.85
CA ILE A 6 22.00 9.39 -21.13
C ILE A 6 22.52 7.95 -20.98
N LEU A 7 22.12 7.24 -19.92
CA LEU A 7 22.54 5.86 -19.69
C LEU A 7 21.98 4.88 -20.74
N THR A 8 20.72 5.04 -21.15
CA THR A 8 20.15 4.21 -22.24
C THR A 8 20.83 4.46 -23.58
N PHE A 9 21.21 5.72 -23.87
CA PHE A 9 22.00 6.04 -25.05
C PHE A 9 23.40 5.43 -24.98
N SER A 10 23.99 5.40 -23.77
CA SER A 10 25.28 4.76 -23.52
C SER A 10 25.27 3.26 -23.82
N ILE A 11 24.18 2.53 -23.53
CA ILE A 11 24.05 1.10 -23.87
C ILE A 11 24.15 0.89 -25.39
N CYS A 12 23.39 1.68 -26.15
CA CYS A 12 23.39 1.64 -27.62
C CYS A 12 24.78 1.97 -28.17
N LEU A 13 25.44 2.99 -27.63
CA LEU A 13 26.79 3.38 -28.03
C LEU A 13 27.82 2.28 -27.73
N THR A 14 27.76 1.64 -26.55
CA THR A 14 28.67 0.54 -26.20
C THR A 14 28.48 -0.70 -27.07
N ALA A 15 27.25 -1.01 -27.47
CA ALA A 15 26.97 -2.11 -28.39
C ALA A 15 27.54 -1.83 -29.79
N LEU A 16 27.27 -0.64 -30.35
CA LEU A 16 27.77 -0.25 -31.67
C LEU A 16 29.30 -0.16 -31.72
N LEU A 17 29.92 0.39 -30.67
CA LEU A 17 31.39 0.43 -30.56
C LEU A 17 31.97 -0.97 -30.41
N GLY A 18 31.33 -1.85 -29.63
CA GLY A 18 31.72 -3.25 -29.50
C GLY A 18 31.78 -3.96 -30.85
N ASP A 19 30.68 -3.90 -31.61
CA ASP A 19 30.58 -4.50 -32.96
C ASP A 19 31.59 -3.91 -33.94
N ALA A 20 31.80 -2.58 -33.90
CA ALA A 20 32.78 -1.92 -34.74
C ALA A 20 34.22 -2.38 -34.44
N ILE A 21 34.56 -2.53 -33.15
CA ILE A 21 35.90 -2.97 -32.72
C ILE A 21 36.11 -4.46 -33.08
N LEU A 22 35.09 -5.31 -32.92
CA LEU A 22 35.15 -6.73 -33.30
C LEU A 22 35.43 -6.94 -34.80
N ASN A 23 34.92 -6.05 -35.65
CA ASN A 23 35.16 -6.05 -37.09
C ASN A 23 36.59 -5.63 -37.49
N VAL A 24 37.26 -4.84 -36.67
CA VAL A 24 38.64 -4.37 -36.91
C VAL A 24 39.68 -5.37 -36.41
N ILE A 25 39.38 -6.08 -35.32
CA ILE A 25 40.30 -7.03 -34.70
C ILE A 25 40.35 -8.33 -35.51
N ARG A 26 41.53 -8.64 -36.05
CA ARG A 26 41.82 -9.88 -36.78
C ARG A 26 42.39 -10.98 -35.88
N LEU A 27 42.93 -10.62 -34.70
CA LEU A 27 43.51 -11.59 -33.78
C LEU A 27 42.41 -12.28 -32.96
N PRO A 28 42.38 -13.62 -32.95
CA PRO A 28 41.30 -14.39 -32.34
C PRO A 28 41.19 -14.18 -30.82
N ILE A 29 42.33 -14.10 -30.12
CA ILE A 29 42.39 -13.84 -28.68
C ILE A 29 41.83 -12.47 -28.33
N SER A 30 42.23 -11.45 -29.10
CA SER A 30 41.78 -10.08 -28.87
C SER A 30 40.29 -9.93 -29.18
N ARG A 31 39.75 -10.71 -30.11
CA ARG A 31 38.31 -10.70 -30.43
C ARG A 31 37.50 -11.24 -29.25
N ALA A 32 37.86 -12.41 -28.73
CA ALA A 32 37.18 -13.02 -27.57
C ALA A 32 37.25 -12.13 -26.31
N PHE A 33 38.39 -11.47 -26.07
CA PHE A 33 38.53 -10.54 -24.96
C PHE A 33 37.65 -9.30 -25.14
N THR A 34 37.60 -8.73 -26.35
CA THR A 34 36.76 -7.56 -26.64
C THR A 34 35.27 -7.89 -26.50
N ASP A 35 34.85 -9.08 -26.93
CA ASP A 35 33.46 -9.55 -26.81
C ASP A 35 33.01 -9.72 -25.35
N SER A 36 33.86 -10.35 -24.51
CA SER A 36 33.57 -10.47 -23.07
C SER A 36 33.55 -9.13 -22.35
N LEU A 37 34.38 -8.18 -22.79
CA LEU A 37 34.38 -6.82 -22.26
C LEU A 37 33.10 -6.06 -22.65
N THR A 38 32.61 -6.19 -23.88
CA THR A 38 31.39 -5.50 -24.34
C THR A 38 30.16 -6.05 -23.64
N HIS A 39 30.05 -7.38 -23.47
CA HIS A 39 28.98 -8.00 -22.70
C HIS A 39 28.99 -7.58 -21.22
N GLY A 40 30.17 -7.55 -20.59
CA GLY A 40 30.33 -7.06 -19.22
C GLY A 40 29.90 -5.59 -19.05
N LEU A 41 30.28 -4.72 -19.98
CA LEU A 41 29.91 -3.29 -19.96
C LEU A 41 28.41 -3.09 -20.16
N ILE A 42 27.77 -3.84 -21.07
CA ILE A 42 26.32 -3.80 -21.25
C ILE A 42 25.61 -4.24 -19.96
N GLY A 43 26.08 -5.32 -19.32
CA GLY A 43 25.53 -5.79 -18.03
C GLY A 43 25.66 -4.77 -16.89
N LEU A 44 26.78 -4.04 -16.83
CA LEU A 44 26.99 -2.96 -15.86
C LEU A 44 26.04 -1.79 -16.07
N ILE A 45 25.99 -1.25 -17.29
CA ILE A 45 25.18 -0.06 -17.60
C ILE A 45 23.69 -0.39 -17.46
N THR A 46 23.27 -1.59 -17.86
CA THR A 46 21.88 -2.03 -17.73
C THR A 46 21.43 -2.07 -16.27
N TRP A 47 22.26 -2.62 -15.37
CA TRP A 47 21.89 -2.70 -13.95
C TRP A 47 21.92 -1.34 -13.25
N ILE A 48 22.81 -0.42 -13.66
CA ILE A 48 22.82 0.97 -13.18
C ILE A 48 21.48 1.66 -13.52
N VAL A 49 20.92 1.43 -14.71
CA VAL A 49 19.61 1.97 -15.09
C VAL A 49 18.51 1.43 -14.17
N VAL A 50 18.51 0.13 -13.88
CA VAL A 50 17.53 -0.51 -12.98
C VAL A 50 17.62 0.08 -11.57
N VAL A 51 18.82 0.19 -11.01
CA VAL A 51 19.07 0.74 -9.68
C VAL A 51 18.60 2.19 -9.54
N GLN A 52 18.68 2.97 -10.63
CA GLN A 52 18.27 4.38 -10.63
C GLN A 52 16.76 4.57 -10.77
N LEU A 53 16.05 3.59 -11.35
CA LEU A 53 14.58 3.56 -11.40
C LEU A 53 13.96 3.16 -10.05
N TYR A 54 14.64 2.32 -9.27
CA TYR A 54 14.20 1.92 -7.93
C TYR A 54 14.71 2.88 -6.84
N ARG A 55 13.86 3.84 -6.46
CA ARG A 55 14.14 4.93 -5.50
C ARG A 55 14.19 4.52 -4.00
N GLY A 56 14.67 3.32 -3.67
CA GLY A 56 14.74 2.80 -2.28
C GLY A 56 16.10 2.20 -1.86
N LYS A 57 16.47 2.47 -0.59
CA LYS A 57 17.54 1.98 0.34
C LYS A 57 19.02 1.76 -0.13
N PHE A 58 19.92 1.98 0.86
CA PHE A 58 21.40 1.86 0.99
C PHE A 58 22.31 1.80 -0.26
N LEU A 59 23.25 2.75 -0.34
CA LEU A 59 24.21 2.94 -1.43
C LEU A 59 25.17 1.74 -1.65
N VAL A 60 25.50 0.99 -0.59
CA VAL A 60 26.50 -0.09 -0.63
C VAL A 60 25.97 -1.38 -1.28
N SER A 61 24.68 -1.72 -1.10
CA SER A 61 24.06 -2.87 -1.79
C SER A 61 24.06 -2.65 -3.30
N LYS A 62 23.78 -1.41 -3.70
CA LYS A 62 23.65 -1.00 -5.11
C LYS A 62 24.95 -1.13 -5.89
N THR A 63 26.10 -0.79 -5.30
CA THR A 63 27.40 -0.93 -5.99
C THR A 63 27.81 -2.40 -6.15
N PHE A 64 27.53 -3.25 -5.16
CA PHE A 64 27.82 -4.68 -5.24
C PHE A 64 26.99 -5.38 -6.32
N GLU A 65 25.68 -5.08 -6.39
CA GLU A 65 24.78 -5.68 -7.38
C GLU A 65 25.16 -5.29 -8.81
N VAL A 66 25.56 -4.04 -9.05
CA VAL A 66 26.06 -3.58 -10.36
C VAL A 66 27.32 -4.35 -10.77
N ILE A 67 28.30 -4.46 -9.88
CA ILE A 67 29.55 -5.16 -10.19
C ILE A 67 29.28 -6.65 -10.49
N LEU A 68 28.38 -7.26 -9.72
CA LEU A 68 27.99 -8.66 -9.90
C LEU A 68 27.28 -8.89 -11.24
N SER A 69 26.39 -7.98 -11.68
CA SER A 69 25.71 -8.10 -12.97
C SER A 69 26.68 -8.01 -14.14
N GLY A 70 27.68 -7.13 -14.05
CA GLY A 70 28.76 -7.03 -15.03
C GLY A 70 29.59 -8.30 -15.14
N PHE A 71 29.96 -8.88 -13.98
CA PHE A 71 30.73 -10.12 -13.93
C PHE A 71 29.96 -11.30 -14.51
N ILE A 72 28.67 -11.44 -14.17
CA ILE A 72 27.80 -12.50 -14.73
C ILE A 72 27.63 -12.32 -16.25
N ALA A 73 27.46 -11.08 -16.73
CA ALA A 73 27.33 -10.82 -18.16
C ALA A 73 28.62 -11.16 -18.94
N SER A 74 29.79 -10.87 -18.38
CA SER A 74 31.09 -11.23 -18.95
C SER A 74 31.38 -12.74 -18.89
N ALA A 75 30.84 -13.44 -17.90
CA ALA A 75 31.00 -14.89 -17.73
C ALA A 75 30.24 -15.74 -18.77
N ILE A 76 29.25 -15.18 -19.46
CA ILE A 76 28.49 -15.87 -20.53
C ILE A 76 29.39 -16.27 -21.71
N ASP A 77 30.46 -15.52 -21.96
CA ASP A 77 31.40 -15.83 -23.05
C ASP A 77 32.41 -16.92 -22.69
N VAL A 78 32.55 -17.25 -21.40
CA VAL A 78 33.35 -18.39 -20.92
C VAL A 78 32.76 -19.73 -21.39
N ASP A 79 31.47 -19.76 -21.72
CA ASP A 79 30.75 -20.96 -22.17
C ASP A 79 31.27 -21.53 -23.49
N HIS A 80 31.90 -20.69 -24.33
CA HIS A 80 32.54 -21.13 -25.57
C HIS A 80 33.80 -21.98 -25.28
N PHE A 81 34.50 -21.69 -24.19
CA PHE A 81 35.69 -22.44 -23.76
C PHE A 81 35.32 -23.75 -23.05
N ILE A 82 34.23 -23.76 -22.28
CA ILE A 82 33.78 -24.95 -21.54
C ILE A 82 33.20 -26.01 -22.49
N TYR A 83 32.47 -25.58 -23.53
CA TYR A 83 31.84 -26.49 -24.49
C TYR A 83 32.87 -27.32 -25.29
N ASN A 84 33.99 -26.73 -25.68
CA ASN A 84 35.02 -27.42 -26.48
C ASN A 84 35.97 -28.30 -25.66
N ARG A 85 35.87 -28.33 -24.31
CA ARG A 85 36.82 -29.05 -23.41
C ARG A 85 38.30 -28.79 -23.76
N SER A 86 38.59 -27.65 -24.37
CA SER A 86 39.89 -27.30 -24.95
C SER A 86 40.09 -25.80 -24.70
N PHE A 87 41.24 -25.44 -24.13
CA PHE A 87 41.64 -24.04 -23.95
C PHE A 87 42.23 -23.45 -25.24
N ASP A 88 42.10 -24.14 -26.39
CA ASP A 88 42.63 -23.71 -27.67
C ASP A 88 41.68 -22.70 -28.34
N ILE A 89 42.17 -21.47 -28.46
CA ILE A 89 41.43 -20.29 -28.93
C ILE A 89 40.99 -20.45 -30.40
N ASN A 90 41.72 -21.23 -31.20
CA ASN A 90 41.39 -21.44 -32.60
C ASN A 90 40.17 -22.37 -32.79
N GLU A 91 39.91 -23.24 -31.81
CA GLU A 91 38.78 -24.20 -31.84
C GLU A 91 37.49 -23.54 -31.33
N ALA A 92 37.60 -22.60 -30.38
CA ALA A 92 36.48 -21.81 -29.84
C ALA A 92 35.83 -20.85 -30.85
N LEU A 93 36.53 -20.49 -31.93
CA LEU A 93 36.05 -19.57 -32.97
C LEU A 93 35.50 -20.26 -34.23
N HIS A 94 35.67 -21.58 -34.34
CA HIS A 94 35.21 -22.40 -35.47
C HIS A 94 34.17 -23.43 -35.01
N LEU A 95 33.04 -22.95 -34.47
CA LEU A 95 31.91 -23.81 -34.16
C LEU A 95 31.10 -24.10 -35.44
N GLY A 96 31.15 -25.35 -35.90
CA GLY A 96 30.19 -25.89 -36.86
C GLY A 96 28.83 -26.08 -36.18
N GLU A 97 27.79 -25.47 -36.76
CA GLU A 97 26.31 -25.63 -36.62
C GLU A 97 25.64 -25.88 -35.24
N HIS A 98 26.35 -26.16 -34.14
CA HIS A 98 25.78 -26.39 -32.82
C HIS A 98 26.06 -25.22 -31.87
N ARG A 99 24.98 -24.56 -31.41
CA ARG A 99 25.04 -23.45 -30.45
C ARG A 99 25.37 -23.96 -29.03
N PRO A 100 26.20 -23.24 -28.25
CA PRO A 100 26.57 -23.63 -26.90
C PRO A 100 25.37 -23.69 -25.93
N ILE A 101 25.49 -24.55 -24.91
CA ILE A 101 24.41 -24.99 -24.01
C ILE A 101 23.73 -23.81 -23.28
N PHE A 102 24.48 -22.77 -22.92
CA PHE A 102 23.97 -21.59 -22.22
C PHE A 102 23.24 -20.57 -23.12
N HIS A 103 23.35 -20.72 -24.44
CA HIS A 103 22.54 -19.98 -25.41
C HIS A 103 21.14 -20.61 -25.63
N SER A 104 20.87 -21.73 -24.96
CA SER A 104 19.52 -22.30 -24.93
C SER A 104 18.64 -21.44 -24.04
N THR A 105 17.59 -20.86 -24.63
CA THR A 105 16.54 -20.05 -23.99
C THR A 105 15.94 -20.68 -22.72
N SER A 106 16.11 -21.99 -22.51
CA SER A 106 15.71 -22.73 -21.31
C SER A 106 16.47 -22.35 -20.03
N LEU A 107 17.77 -22.06 -20.09
CA LEU A 107 18.57 -21.71 -18.90
C LEU A 107 18.32 -20.28 -18.42
N LEU A 108 18.02 -19.35 -19.34
CA LEU A 108 17.54 -18.00 -19.00
C LEU A 108 16.16 -18.03 -18.34
N ILE A 109 15.29 -18.95 -18.74
CA ILE A 109 14.00 -19.15 -18.07
C ILE A 109 14.24 -19.68 -16.65
N VAL A 110 15.13 -20.65 -16.44
CA VAL A 110 15.43 -21.14 -15.08
C VAL A 110 16.05 -20.05 -14.20
N SER A 111 17.00 -19.28 -14.75
CA SER A 111 17.65 -18.16 -14.05
C SER A 111 16.71 -16.99 -13.74
N THR A 112 15.60 -16.82 -14.47
CA THR A 112 14.59 -15.80 -14.16
C THR A 112 13.46 -16.34 -13.27
N VAL A 113 13.06 -17.59 -13.48
CA VAL A 113 12.00 -18.26 -12.71
C VAL A 113 12.46 -18.58 -11.30
N VAL A 114 13.72 -18.97 -11.07
CA VAL A 114 14.21 -19.29 -9.72
C VAL A 114 14.25 -18.06 -8.81
N PRO A 115 14.78 -16.88 -9.22
CA PRO A 115 14.65 -15.65 -8.46
C PRO A 115 13.22 -15.12 -8.39
N TYR A 116 12.39 -15.34 -9.42
CA TYR A 116 10.97 -14.96 -9.37
C TYR A 116 10.20 -15.80 -8.34
N ILE A 117 10.42 -17.12 -8.30
CA ILE A 117 9.92 -18.04 -7.28
C ILE A 117 10.51 -17.67 -5.91
N PHE A 118 11.79 -17.34 -5.82
CA PHE A 118 12.39 -16.84 -4.58
C PHE A 118 11.77 -15.51 -4.14
N SER A 119 11.38 -14.64 -5.08
CA SER A 119 10.64 -13.40 -4.81
C SER A 119 9.20 -13.66 -4.38
N LEU A 120 8.56 -14.71 -4.89
CA LEU A 120 7.24 -15.22 -4.49
C LEU A 120 7.28 -15.86 -3.10
N ILE A 121 8.32 -16.63 -2.81
CA ILE A 121 8.61 -17.17 -1.47
C ILE A 121 8.96 -16.03 -0.53
N ARG A 122 9.68 -14.99 -0.99
CA ARG A 122 9.86 -13.74 -0.23
C ARG A 122 8.56 -12.98 -0.06
N TYR A 123 7.62 -13.06 -1.00
CA TYR A 123 6.27 -12.49 -0.89
C TYR A 123 5.42 -13.25 0.12
N GLN A 124 5.55 -14.59 0.18
CA GLN A 124 5.02 -15.39 1.28
C GLN A 124 5.80 -15.14 2.59
N ALA A 125 7.07 -14.78 2.53
CA ALA A 125 7.85 -14.28 3.66
C ALA A 125 7.65 -12.77 3.92
N ILE A 126 6.80 -12.08 3.13
CA ILE A 126 6.13 -10.80 3.44
C ILE A 126 4.75 -11.12 4.07
N PHE A 127 4.19 -12.30 3.80
CA PHE A 127 3.08 -12.85 4.58
C PHE A 127 3.55 -13.38 5.96
N PHE A 128 4.80 -13.83 6.08
CA PHE A 128 5.42 -14.15 7.37
C PHE A 128 5.46 -12.94 8.33
N PRO A 129 5.72 -11.69 7.92
CA PRO A 129 5.51 -10.51 8.75
C PRO A 129 4.04 -10.14 8.95
N LEU A 130 3.08 -10.73 8.23
CA LEU A 130 1.67 -10.66 8.64
C LEU A 130 1.42 -11.60 9.82
N PHE A 131 1.98 -12.81 9.79
CA PHE A 131 1.94 -13.80 10.88
C PHE A 131 2.80 -13.39 12.09
N VAL A 132 3.97 -12.78 11.84
CA VAL A 132 4.84 -12.18 12.85
C VAL A 132 4.29 -10.82 13.31
N ALA A 133 3.49 -10.09 12.51
CA ALA A 133 2.73 -8.95 13.00
C ALA A 133 1.65 -9.38 13.99
N GLU A 134 1.01 -10.54 13.80
CA GLU A 134 0.06 -11.11 14.76
C GLU A 134 0.78 -11.52 16.07
N MET A 135 1.94 -12.17 15.97
CA MET A 135 2.81 -12.51 17.13
C MET A 135 3.46 -11.28 17.79
N SER A 136 3.77 -10.24 17.01
CA SER A 136 4.32 -8.96 17.46
C SER A 136 3.25 -8.08 18.09
N LEU A 137 2.00 -8.17 17.64
CA LEU A 137 0.88 -7.47 18.23
C LEU A 137 0.66 -8.00 19.65
N GLU A 138 0.61 -9.32 19.84
CA GLU A 138 0.53 -9.90 21.19
C GLU A 138 1.71 -9.48 22.09
N THR A 139 2.94 -9.51 21.56
CA THR A 139 4.13 -9.07 22.32
C THR A 139 4.10 -7.57 22.65
N PHE A 140 3.64 -6.74 21.71
CA PHE A 140 3.48 -5.30 21.85
C PHE A 140 2.38 -4.93 22.84
N LEU A 141 1.27 -5.66 22.84
CA LEU A 141 0.14 -5.45 23.73
C LEU A 141 0.47 -5.89 25.16
N ASN A 142 1.21 -7.00 25.32
CA ASN A 142 1.70 -7.43 26.62
C ASN A 142 2.71 -6.42 27.22
N GLU A 143 3.52 -5.75 26.40
CA GLU A 143 4.39 -4.66 26.87
C GLU A 143 3.63 -3.38 27.29
N ILE A 144 2.40 -3.20 26.82
CA ILE A 144 1.50 -2.13 27.30
C ILE A 144 0.81 -2.55 28.61
N GLU A 145 0.51 -3.85 28.78
CA GLU A 145 -0.07 -4.40 30.02
C GLU A 145 0.90 -4.33 31.22
N ASP A 146 2.19 -4.60 31.04
CA ASP A 146 3.21 -4.58 32.11
C ASP A 146 3.45 -3.19 32.75
N GLY A 147 2.79 -2.13 32.27
CA GLY A 147 2.88 -0.76 32.79
C GLY A 147 1.74 -0.34 33.73
N VAL A 148 0.70 -1.16 33.92
CA VAL A 148 -0.51 -0.80 34.67
C VAL A 148 -0.83 -1.87 35.72
N ASP A 149 0.01 -1.98 36.75
CA ASP A 149 -0.34 -2.68 37.99
C ASP A 149 -1.30 -1.81 38.80
N GLY A 150 -2.62 -2.05 38.71
CA GLY A 150 -3.58 -1.45 39.63
C GLY A 150 -5.05 -1.52 39.21
N GLU A 151 -5.77 -2.45 39.84
CA GLU A 151 -7.23 -2.50 40.07
C GLU A 151 -8.17 -2.76 38.88
N GLU A 152 -9.05 -3.74 39.10
CA GLU A 152 -10.14 -4.20 38.21
C GLU A 152 -11.25 -3.14 38.04
N ASP A 153 -10.93 -2.05 37.36
CA ASP A 153 -11.91 -1.38 36.50
C ASP A 153 -11.71 -1.92 35.08
N GLU A 154 -12.76 -2.05 34.26
CA GLU A 154 -12.67 -2.41 32.83
C GLU A 154 -11.89 -1.32 32.07
N VAL A 155 -10.58 -1.25 32.27
CA VAL A 155 -9.68 -0.41 31.48
C VAL A 155 -9.64 -1.05 30.09
N LEU A 156 -10.40 -0.48 29.16
CA LEU A 156 -10.32 -0.82 27.75
C LEU A 156 -8.86 -0.79 27.32
N THR A 157 -8.27 -1.96 27.06
CA THR A 157 -6.88 -2.07 26.64
C THR A 157 -6.68 -1.31 25.33
N ALA A 158 -5.49 -0.77 25.09
CA ALA A 158 -5.17 -0.08 23.83
C ALA A 158 -5.43 -0.99 22.61
N ALA A 159 -5.30 -2.30 22.78
CA ALA A 159 -5.70 -3.33 21.80
C ALA A 159 -7.19 -3.26 21.46
N ALA A 160 -8.04 -3.29 22.49
CA ALA A 160 -9.48 -3.28 22.35
C ALA A 160 -9.95 -1.97 21.70
N VAL A 161 -9.38 -0.83 22.11
CA VAL A 161 -9.68 0.47 21.50
C VAL A 161 -9.30 0.49 20.02
N LEU A 162 -8.14 -0.06 19.65
CA LEU A 162 -7.72 -0.14 18.25
C LEU A 162 -8.64 -1.03 17.42
N GLN A 163 -9.13 -2.14 17.97
CA GLN A 163 -10.08 -3.01 17.29
C GLN A 163 -11.41 -2.30 17.04
N ILE A 164 -11.96 -1.63 18.06
CA ILE A 164 -13.20 -0.83 17.95
C ILE A 164 -13.03 0.25 16.87
N LEU A 165 -11.89 0.94 16.85
CA LEU A 165 -11.62 1.99 15.87
C LEU A 165 -11.45 1.43 14.45
N ASN A 166 -10.84 0.25 14.30
CA ASN A 166 -10.70 -0.42 13.01
C ASN A 166 -12.08 -0.79 12.43
N GLU A 167 -12.97 -1.33 13.26
CA GLU A 167 -14.35 -1.61 12.84
C GLU A 167 -15.11 -0.34 12.47
N ALA A 168 -14.99 0.72 13.28
CA ALA A 168 -15.59 2.02 12.97
C ALA A 168 -15.07 2.57 11.64
N TRP A 169 -13.77 2.40 11.35
CA TRP A 169 -13.17 2.81 10.09
C TRP A 169 -13.70 2.04 8.88
N ILE A 170 -13.84 0.72 8.99
CA ILE A 170 -14.41 -0.12 7.91
C ILE A 170 -15.87 0.25 7.68
N ASN A 171 -16.65 0.38 8.75
CA ASN A 171 -18.06 0.75 8.68
C ASN A 171 -18.24 2.13 8.04
N GLU A 172 -17.42 3.10 8.43
CA GLU A 172 -17.46 4.45 7.84
C GLU A 172 -17.05 4.44 6.37
N LYS A 173 -16.10 3.58 5.96
CA LYS A 173 -15.70 3.49 4.55
C LYS A 173 -16.80 2.92 3.66
N LEU A 174 -17.58 1.97 4.18
CA LEU A 174 -18.55 1.21 3.40
C LEU A 174 -19.99 1.74 3.55
N SER A 175 -20.27 2.60 4.52
CA SER A 175 -21.60 3.20 4.69
C SER A 175 -21.83 4.36 3.70
N PRO A 176 -23.05 4.49 3.12
CA PRO A 176 -23.39 5.59 2.23
C PRO A 176 -23.60 6.92 2.97
N GLU A 177 -23.98 6.87 4.26
CA GLU A 177 -24.18 8.01 5.15
C GLU A 177 -23.02 8.19 6.16
N LEU A 178 -23.00 9.35 6.83
CA LEU A 178 -22.07 9.62 7.93
C LEU A 178 -22.55 8.91 9.21
N LEU A 179 -21.69 8.11 9.84
CA LEU A 179 -22.00 7.40 11.07
C LEU A 179 -21.71 8.27 12.32
N PRO A 180 -22.18 7.90 13.53
CA PRO A 180 -21.84 8.60 14.77
C PRO A 180 -20.32 8.63 15.03
N HIS A 181 -19.78 9.83 15.28
CA HIS A 181 -18.37 10.00 15.59
C HIS A 181 -18.01 9.26 16.88
N LYS A 182 -16.79 8.72 16.90
CA LYS A 182 -16.21 7.95 18.00
C LYS A 182 -15.10 8.75 18.68
N SER A 183 -15.42 9.97 19.16
CA SER A 183 -14.43 10.93 19.70
C SER A 183 -13.60 10.33 20.82
N GLU A 184 -14.25 9.69 21.78
CA GLU A 184 -13.62 9.08 22.96
C GLU A 184 -12.47 8.14 22.57
N TYR A 185 -12.70 7.25 21.61
CA TYR A 185 -11.69 6.29 21.15
C TYR A 185 -10.58 6.94 20.32
N VAL A 186 -10.91 7.98 19.52
CA VAL A 186 -9.90 8.72 18.75
C VAL A 186 -8.97 9.51 19.66
N GLU A 187 -9.51 10.16 20.68
CA GLU A 187 -8.74 10.92 21.68
C GLU A 187 -7.80 10.00 22.46
N VAL A 188 -8.31 8.88 22.96
CA VAL A 188 -7.49 7.85 23.64
C VAL A 188 -6.34 7.40 22.73
N MET A 189 -6.62 7.05 21.47
CA MET A 189 -5.57 6.58 20.56
C MET A 189 -4.54 7.68 20.20
N MET A 190 -4.96 8.94 20.12
CA MET A 190 -4.05 10.06 19.88
C MET A 190 -3.11 10.29 21.07
N GLU A 191 -3.61 10.15 22.29
CA GLU A 191 -2.79 10.20 23.51
C GLU A 191 -1.79 9.02 23.54
N GLN A 192 -2.26 7.80 23.27
CA GLN A 192 -1.41 6.60 23.24
C GLN A 192 -0.30 6.69 22.18
N ILE A 193 -0.59 7.24 21.00
CA ILE A 193 0.43 7.51 19.97
C ILE A 193 1.50 8.46 20.50
N THR A 194 1.10 9.52 21.20
CA THR A 194 2.04 10.54 21.72
C THR A 194 2.96 9.96 22.79
N GLN A 195 2.40 9.20 23.73
CA GLN A 195 3.17 8.52 24.78
C GLN A 195 4.16 7.52 24.19
N MET A 196 3.73 6.76 23.19
CA MET A 196 4.58 5.77 22.54
C MET A 196 5.65 6.39 21.63
N GLU A 197 5.37 7.51 20.96
CA GLU A 197 6.38 8.29 20.24
C GLU A 197 7.50 8.75 21.18
N GLU A 198 7.15 9.20 22.39
CA GLU A 198 8.14 9.58 23.41
C GLU A 198 8.98 8.37 23.84
N ASN A 199 8.35 7.23 24.11
CA ASN A 199 9.06 6.00 24.51
C ASN A 199 10.01 5.50 23.41
N VAL A 200 9.57 5.51 22.16
CA VAL A 200 10.38 5.11 20.99
C VAL A 200 11.56 6.05 20.76
N SER A 201 11.39 7.35 21.06
CA SER A 201 12.49 8.33 20.95
C SER A 201 13.63 8.08 21.94
N ARG A 202 13.34 7.44 23.08
CA ARG A 202 14.32 7.09 24.12
C ARG A 202 15.09 5.80 23.83
N LEU A 203 14.59 4.96 22.92
CA LEU A 203 15.22 3.68 22.55
C LEU A 203 16.32 3.88 21.49
N ASN A 204 17.29 2.95 21.47
CA ASN A 204 18.35 2.98 20.46
C ASN A 204 17.77 2.75 19.04
N PRO A 205 18.20 3.52 18.03
CA PRO A 205 17.64 3.46 16.68
C PRO A 205 18.02 2.19 15.90
N THR A 206 19.04 1.47 16.36
CA THR A 206 19.53 0.22 15.76
C THR A 206 18.83 -1.03 16.29
N ASP A 207 17.98 -0.90 17.31
CA ASP A 207 17.20 -2.02 17.84
C ASP A 207 16.01 -2.36 16.93
N LEU A 208 15.78 -3.65 16.70
CA LEU A 208 14.63 -4.14 15.95
C LEU A 208 13.31 -3.75 16.65
N ARG A 209 13.29 -3.70 17.98
CA ARG A 209 12.11 -3.25 18.75
C ARG A 209 11.72 -1.82 18.41
N ASN A 210 12.70 -0.91 18.28
CA ASN A 210 12.44 0.48 17.86
C ASN A 210 11.85 0.53 16.45
N LEU A 211 12.39 -0.26 15.52
CA LEU A 211 11.86 -0.34 14.16
C LEU A 211 10.39 -0.81 14.14
N ILE A 212 10.07 -1.87 14.89
CA ILE A 212 8.71 -2.42 14.97
C ILE A 212 7.74 -1.39 15.53
N HIS A 213 8.07 -0.77 16.68
CA HIS A 213 7.24 0.25 17.29
C HIS A 213 6.99 1.45 16.37
N ARG A 214 8.00 1.89 15.60
CA ARG A 214 7.82 2.96 14.60
C ARG A 214 6.87 2.56 13.47
N GLN A 215 6.97 1.33 12.97
CA GLN A 215 6.09 0.85 11.90
C GLN A 215 4.63 0.75 12.38
N GLU A 216 4.41 0.26 13.60
CA GLU A 216 3.07 0.19 14.17
C GLU A 216 2.48 1.58 14.43
N LEU A 217 3.27 2.53 14.96
CA LEU A 217 2.85 3.92 15.08
C LEU A 217 2.43 4.52 13.73
N GLU A 218 3.14 4.22 12.64
CA GLU A 218 2.75 4.64 11.29
C GLU A 218 1.42 4.01 10.84
N ARG A 219 1.19 2.73 11.14
CA ARG A 219 -0.04 2.01 10.82
C ARG A 219 -1.25 2.60 11.55
N ILE A 220 -1.15 2.82 12.86
CA ILE A 220 -2.24 3.41 13.66
C ILE A 220 -2.53 4.84 13.19
N ARG A 221 -1.49 5.64 12.97
CA ARG A 221 -1.65 7.02 12.49
C ARG A 221 -2.27 7.08 11.09
N TYR A 222 -1.99 6.11 10.23
CA TYR A 222 -2.67 5.98 8.95
C TYR A 222 -4.16 5.67 9.14
N LEU A 223 -4.52 4.74 10.03
CA LEU A 223 -5.89 4.37 10.32
C LEU A 223 -6.73 5.58 10.78
N ILE A 224 -6.26 6.32 11.79
CA ILE A 224 -6.94 7.53 12.30
C ILE A 224 -7.09 8.57 11.18
N ARG A 225 -6.02 8.86 10.44
CA ARG A 225 -6.07 9.84 9.35
C ARG A 225 -7.02 9.41 8.24
N SER A 226 -7.04 8.13 7.89
CA SER A 226 -7.95 7.62 6.87
C SER A 226 -9.39 7.73 7.33
N TYR A 227 -9.69 7.39 8.59
CA TYR A 227 -11.01 7.52 9.18
C TYR A 227 -11.50 8.98 9.13
N LEU A 228 -10.72 9.92 9.67
CA LEU A 228 -11.08 11.34 9.67
C LEU A 228 -11.24 11.91 8.25
N ARG A 229 -10.38 11.53 7.30
CA ARG A 229 -10.49 11.99 5.91
C ARG A 229 -11.76 11.49 5.21
N ILE A 230 -12.14 10.23 5.43
CA ILE A 230 -13.38 9.67 4.85
C ILE A 230 -14.58 10.44 5.38
N ARG A 231 -14.59 10.72 6.69
CA ARG A 231 -15.65 11.51 7.33
C ARG A 231 -15.73 12.92 6.79
N LEU A 232 -14.61 13.64 6.72
CA LEU A 232 -14.57 14.97 6.10
C LEU A 232 -15.09 14.96 4.66
N ALA A 233 -14.70 13.97 3.85
CA ALA A 233 -15.21 13.85 2.48
C ALA A 233 -16.74 13.66 2.43
N LYS A 234 -17.32 12.91 3.37
CA LYS A 234 -18.78 12.78 3.50
C LYS A 234 -19.43 14.06 4.01
N ILE A 235 -18.79 14.77 4.94
CA ILE A 235 -19.27 16.06 5.46
C ILE A 235 -19.32 17.10 4.34
N GLU A 236 -18.28 17.19 3.51
CA GLU A 236 -18.26 18.08 2.34
C GLU A 236 -19.39 17.73 1.36
N LYS A 237 -19.55 16.43 1.04
CA LYS A 237 -20.56 15.93 0.10
C LYS A 237 -22.00 16.17 0.57
N TYR A 238 -22.27 15.97 1.86
CA TYR A 238 -23.61 16.03 2.44
C TYR A 238 -23.82 17.29 3.31
N SER A 239 -23.02 18.33 3.09
CA SER A 239 -22.91 19.53 3.92
C SER A 239 -24.24 20.22 4.26
N LEU A 240 -25.14 20.38 3.28
CA LEU A 240 -26.47 20.97 3.50
C LEU A 240 -27.40 20.08 4.33
N SER A 241 -27.38 18.76 4.11
CA SER A 241 -28.23 17.81 4.83
C SER A 241 -27.80 17.65 6.30
N LEU A 242 -26.48 17.70 6.55
CA LEU A 242 -25.88 17.56 7.88
C LEU A 242 -26.03 18.83 8.73
N PHE A 243 -26.33 19.98 8.14
CA PHE A 243 -26.53 21.23 8.89
C PHE A 243 -27.63 21.11 9.96
N ASN A 244 -28.66 20.30 9.68
CA ASN A 244 -29.78 20.05 10.59
C ASN A 244 -29.49 18.96 11.63
N THR A 245 -28.46 18.12 11.42
CA THR A 245 -28.20 16.92 12.22
C THR A 245 -26.79 16.99 12.83
N ARG A 246 -26.65 17.75 13.92
CA ARG A 246 -25.33 18.08 14.50
C ARG A 246 -24.81 17.06 15.51
N ASP A 247 -25.68 16.27 16.11
CA ASP A 247 -25.33 15.39 17.25
C ASP A 247 -24.46 14.19 16.87
N ILE A 248 -24.24 13.95 15.57
CA ILE A 248 -23.50 12.81 15.01
C ILE A 248 -22.01 13.16 14.80
N MET A 249 -21.67 14.45 14.81
CA MET A 249 -20.34 14.97 14.46
C MET A 249 -19.54 15.37 15.71
N SER A 250 -18.21 15.35 15.59
CA SER A 250 -17.34 15.96 16.61
C SER A 250 -17.49 17.48 16.66
N ALA A 251 -17.02 18.12 17.74
CA ALA A 251 -17.03 19.57 17.87
C ALA A 251 -16.22 20.23 16.72
N GLU A 252 -15.06 19.69 16.41
CA GLU A 252 -14.16 20.16 15.35
C GLU A 252 -14.77 19.95 13.96
N GLU A 253 -15.48 18.84 13.75
CA GLU A 253 -16.20 18.55 12.50
C GLU A 253 -17.35 19.54 12.29
N THR A 254 -18.04 19.94 13.38
CA THR A 254 -19.12 20.91 13.34
C THR A 254 -18.61 22.31 12.99
N ASP A 255 -17.47 22.71 13.56
CA ASP A 255 -16.83 23.98 13.24
C ASP A 255 -16.30 23.98 11.80
N TYR A 256 -15.69 22.89 11.35
CA TYR A 256 -15.26 22.70 9.96
C TYR A 256 -16.45 22.82 8.98
N LEU A 257 -17.57 22.16 9.26
CA LEU A 257 -18.77 22.25 8.43
C LEU A 257 -19.30 23.70 8.36
N ARG A 258 -19.28 24.44 9.47
CA ARG A 258 -19.71 25.84 9.50
C ARG A 258 -18.84 26.72 8.60
N GLU A 259 -17.52 26.58 8.72
CA GLU A 259 -16.56 27.33 7.90
C GLU A 259 -16.67 26.94 6.42
N TYR A 260 -16.79 25.65 6.12
CA TYR A 260 -16.97 25.13 4.77
C TYR A 260 -18.25 25.67 4.11
N LEU A 261 -19.37 25.68 4.84
CA LEU A 261 -20.63 26.25 4.36
C LEU A 261 -20.52 27.75 4.12
N ALA A 262 -19.86 28.51 5.00
CA ALA A 262 -19.62 29.94 4.76
C ALA A 262 -18.82 30.16 3.46
N LEU A 263 -17.71 29.42 3.28
CA LEU A 263 -16.84 29.56 2.12
C LEU A 263 -17.48 29.10 0.79
N SER A 264 -18.33 28.06 0.83
CA SER A 264 -18.95 27.49 -0.37
C SER A 264 -20.29 28.14 -0.72
N VAL A 265 -21.14 28.42 0.28
CA VAL A 265 -22.50 28.91 0.07
C VAL A 265 -22.55 30.42 -0.06
N GLU A 266 -21.69 31.20 0.63
CA GLU A 266 -21.74 32.67 0.50
C GLU A 266 -21.44 33.16 -0.93
N PRO A 267 -20.39 32.67 -1.62
CA PRO A 267 -20.14 33.08 -3.01
C PRO A 267 -21.27 32.66 -3.93
N LEU A 268 -21.80 31.43 -3.77
CA LEU A 268 -22.92 30.91 -4.54
C LEU A 268 -24.17 31.76 -4.35
N LYS A 269 -24.50 32.09 -3.10
CA LYS A 269 -25.63 32.97 -2.76
C LYS A 269 -25.47 34.35 -3.38
N SER A 270 -24.28 34.95 -3.25
CA SER A 270 -24.00 36.26 -3.86
C SER A 270 -24.16 36.25 -5.39
N LEU A 271 -23.83 35.12 -6.03
CA LEU A 271 -24.02 34.93 -7.46
C LEU A 271 -25.50 34.80 -7.81
N CYS A 272 -26.26 34.06 -7.02
CA CYS A 272 -27.69 33.85 -7.22
C CYS A 272 -28.50 35.13 -7.01
N ASP A 273 -28.13 35.96 -6.03
CA ASP A 273 -28.73 37.27 -5.79
C ASP A 273 -28.55 38.22 -7.01
N ARG A 274 -27.52 37.99 -7.84
CA ARG A 274 -27.27 38.75 -9.08
C ARG A 274 -27.98 38.18 -10.31
N MET A 275 -28.59 37.00 -10.22
CA MET A 275 -29.31 36.36 -11.33
C MET A 275 -30.81 36.63 -11.23
N SER A 276 -31.42 37.08 -12.33
CA SER A 276 -32.87 37.26 -12.39
C SER A 276 -33.61 35.95 -12.65
N GLY A 277 -34.83 35.84 -12.13
CA GLY A 277 -35.72 34.70 -12.38
C GLY A 277 -35.56 33.52 -11.40
N PRO A 278 -36.07 32.32 -11.75
CA PRO A 278 -36.12 31.16 -10.85
C PRO A 278 -34.76 30.65 -10.35
N ILE A 279 -33.67 31.01 -11.06
CA ILE A 279 -32.30 30.60 -10.75
C ILE A 279 -31.74 31.39 -9.55
N GLY A 280 -32.21 32.62 -9.31
CA GLY A 280 -31.81 33.42 -8.15
C GLY A 280 -32.49 32.99 -6.84
N ASN A 281 -33.68 32.39 -6.93
CA ASN A 281 -34.42 31.86 -5.79
C ASN A 281 -34.12 30.37 -5.56
N LEU A 282 -32.87 30.09 -5.16
CA LEU A 282 -32.44 28.74 -4.83
C LEU A 282 -33.11 28.23 -3.55
N ASN A 283 -33.92 27.17 -3.67
CA ASN A 283 -34.42 26.46 -2.50
C ASN A 283 -33.32 25.53 -1.94
N PRO A 284 -32.98 25.61 -0.64
CA PRO A 284 -31.92 24.78 -0.05
C PRO A 284 -32.21 23.28 -0.22
N LYS A 285 -33.49 22.86 -0.14
CA LYS A 285 -33.91 21.46 -0.35
C LYS A 285 -33.71 20.93 -1.78
N GLN A 286 -33.61 21.80 -2.78
CA GLN A 286 -33.37 21.39 -4.16
C GLN A 286 -31.88 21.18 -4.47
N ILE A 287 -31.00 21.74 -3.63
CA ILE A 287 -29.54 21.64 -3.75
C ILE A 287 -29.00 20.57 -2.78
N GLU A 288 -29.80 20.21 -1.79
CA GLU A 288 -29.47 19.21 -0.79
C GLU A 288 -29.17 17.85 -1.44
N ILE A 289 -27.90 17.46 -1.36
CA ILE A 289 -27.45 16.10 -1.69
C ILE A 289 -27.63 15.27 -0.42
N SER A 290 -28.45 14.22 -0.51
CA SER A 290 -28.69 13.27 0.57
C SER A 290 -28.02 11.91 0.27
N PRO A 291 -27.66 11.13 1.31
CA PRO A 291 -27.12 9.80 1.12
C PRO A 291 -28.18 8.84 0.57
N ASP A 292 -27.77 7.96 -0.34
CA ASP A 292 -28.64 6.92 -0.90
C ASP A 292 -28.70 5.71 0.04
N LEU A 293 -29.83 5.55 0.73
CA LEU A 293 -30.05 4.50 1.72
C LEU A 293 -30.41 3.14 1.09
N GLU A 294 -30.74 3.09 -0.20
CA GLU A 294 -31.08 1.83 -0.89
C GLU A 294 -29.84 1.13 -1.48
N THR A 295 -28.66 1.71 -1.25
CA THR A 295 -27.38 1.10 -1.62
C THR A 295 -27.24 -0.26 -0.92
N HIS A 296 -26.98 -1.30 -1.69
CA HIS A 296 -26.77 -2.65 -1.15
C HIS A 296 -25.37 -2.74 -0.53
N VAL A 297 -25.32 -3.25 0.70
CA VAL A 297 -24.08 -3.39 1.46
C VAL A 297 -23.87 -4.84 1.88
N PHE A 298 -22.61 -5.26 1.95
CA PHE A 298 -22.24 -6.55 2.50
C PHE A 298 -22.15 -6.43 4.01
N ILE A 299 -22.91 -7.27 4.71
CA ILE A 299 -22.96 -7.29 6.16
C ILE A 299 -22.48 -8.63 6.71
N LYS A 300 -21.91 -8.60 7.90
CA LYS A 300 -21.64 -9.77 8.72
C LYS A 300 -22.24 -9.58 10.11
N SER A 301 -23.01 -10.56 10.58
CA SER A 301 -23.65 -10.49 11.89
C SER A 301 -22.66 -10.81 13.02
N LYS A 302 -22.65 -10.00 14.09
CA LYS A 302 -21.90 -10.32 15.32
C LYS A 302 -22.68 -11.16 16.31
N CYS A 303 -24.00 -11.08 16.27
CA CYS A 303 -24.89 -11.80 17.16
C CYS A 303 -26.04 -12.43 16.38
N ASP A 304 -26.70 -13.42 16.99
CA ASP A 304 -27.99 -13.91 16.50
C ASP A 304 -29.04 -12.82 16.70
N LEU A 305 -29.60 -12.33 15.60
CA LEU A 305 -30.70 -11.37 15.64
C LEU A 305 -32.02 -12.13 15.75
N THR A 306 -32.70 -11.96 16.88
CA THR A 306 -34.00 -12.58 17.15
C THR A 306 -35.12 -12.03 16.27
N GLU A 307 -34.96 -10.80 15.78
CA GLU A 307 -35.89 -10.12 14.88
C GLU A 307 -35.52 -10.41 13.43
N ALA A 308 -36.47 -10.91 12.64
CA ALA A 308 -36.29 -11.09 11.21
C ALA A 308 -36.28 -9.72 10.51
N LEU A 309 -35.27 -9.49 9.68
CA LEU A 309 -35.22 -8.30 8.83
C LEU A 309 -36.14 -8.52 7.63
N ILE A 310 -37.04 -7.57 7.38
CA ILE A 310 -37.93 -7.61 6.22
C ILE A 310 -37.24 -6.90 5.07
N VAL A 311 -36.92 -7.64 4.01
CA VAL A 311 -36.36 -7.10 2.77
C VAL A 311 -37.28 -7.50 1.63
N ASN A 312 -37.96 -6.54 1.01
CA ASN A 312 -38.88 -6.78 -0.12
C ASN A 312 -39.89 -7.92 0.15
N ASP A 313 -40.56 -7.88 1.31
CA ASP A 313 -41.53 -8.87 1.78
C ASP A 313 -40.97 -10.26 2.19
N ASP A 314 -39.65 -10.48 2.08
CA ASP A 314 -38.98 -11.67 2.60
C ASP A 314 -38.42 -11.43 4.02
N GLU A 315 -38.69 -12.36 4.94
CA GLU A 315 -38.13 -12.36 6.29
C GLU A 315 -36.77 -13.08 6.32
N ILE A 316 -35.70 -12.32 6.56
CA ILE A 316 -34.32 -12.83 6.66
C ILE A 316 -33.90 -12.87 8.13
N VAL A 317 -33.62 -14.07 8.63
CA VAL A 317 -33.06 -14.27 9.99
C VAL A 317 -31.54 -14.27 9.92
N LEU A 318 -30.91 -13.32 10.59
CA LEU A 318 -29.45 -13.21 10.66
C LEU A 318 -28.90 -14.05 11.83
N LYS A 319 -28.12 -15.08 11.48
CA LYS A 319 -27.35 -15.86 12.45
C LYS A 319 -25.97 -15.27 12.67
N GLU A 320 -25.38 -15.50 13.83
CA GLU A 320 -24.02 -15.12 14.18
C GLU A 320 -23.02 -15.62 13.12
N GLY A 321 -22.15 -14.72 12.66
CA GLY A 321 -21.14 -15.01 11.66
C GLY A 321 -21.66 -15.16 10.22
N SER A 322 -22.98 -15.18 9.99
CA SER A 322 -23.56 -15.23 8.65
C SER A 322 -23.35 -13.91 7.89
N GLN A 323 -23.20 -14.01 6.57
CA GLN A 323 -22.95 -12.88 5.68
C GLN A 323 -24.09 -12.73 4.68
N HIS A 324 -24.57 -11.51 4.51
CA HIS A 324 -25.72 -11.22 3.64
C HIS A 324 -25.49 -9.92 2.88
N ILE A 325 -26.17 -9.79 1.75
CA ILE A 325 -26.20 -8.56 0.96
C ILE A 325 -27.62 -8.01 1.07
N ILE A 326 -27.78 -6.89 1.75
CA ILE A 326 -29.09 -6.26 1.94
C ILE A 326 -29.00 -4.74 1.79
N PRO A 327 -30.12 -4.06 1.46
CA PRO A 327 -30.16 -2.60 1.40
C PRO A 327 -29.76 -1.98 2.73
N TYR A 328 -28.99 -0.90 2.68
CA TYR A 328 -28.48 -0.21 3.87
C TYR A 328 -29.61 0.30 4.78
N SER A 329 -30.74 0.72 4.20
CA SER A 329 -31.91 1.22 4.92
C SER A 329 -32.41 0.29 6.02
N VAL A 330 -32.33 -1.04 5.81
CA VAL A 330 -32.80 -2.07 6.75
C VAL A 330 -31.80 -2.31 7.89
N VAL A 331 -30.49 -2.19 7.62
CA VAL A 331 -29.42 -2.49 8.60
C VAL A 331 -28.89 -1.27 9.34
N ARG A 332 -29.30 -0.08 8.93
CA ARG A 332 -28.80 1.20 9.44
C ARG A 332 -28.73 1.27 10.97
N GLU A 333 -29.83 0.95 11.65
CA GLU A 333 -29.90 1.03 13.12
C GLU A 333 -29.06 -0.07 13.79
N HIS A 334 -29.04 -1.28 13.22
CA HIS A 334 -28.20 -2.38 13.71
C HIS A 334 -26.69 -2.09 13.60
N ILE A 335 -26.28 -1.30 12.60
CA ILE A 335 -24.90 -0.84 12.43
C ILE A 335 -24.56 0.23 13.49
N LYS A 336 -25.47 1.16 13.77
CA LYS A 336 -25.26 2.18 14.83
C LYS A 336 -25.14 1.56 16.22
N GLU A 337 -25.89 0.49 16.46
CA GLU A 337 -25.86 -0.27 17.71
C GLU A 337 -24.74 -1.33 17.77
N ASN A 338 -23.84 -1.39 16.78
CA ASN A 338 -22.73 -2.34 16.70
C ASN A 338 -23.14 -3.84 16.69
N ARG A 339 -24.40 -4.16 16.35
CA ARG A 339 -24.89 -5.56 16.23
C ARG A 339 -24.42 -6.22 14.92
N VAL A 340 -24.20 -5.40 13.90
CA VAL A 340 -23.79 -5.82 12.54
C VAL A 340 -22.61 -4.95 12.10
N PHE A 341 -21.66 -5.54 11.37
CA PHE A 341 -20.55 -4.78 10.76
C PHE A 341 -20.50 -4.99 9.25
N LEU A 342 -19.95 -4.00 8.55
CA LEU A 342 -19.77 -4.01 7.10
C LEU A 342 -18.46 -4.71 6.73
N ILE A 343 -18.45 -5.41 5.58
CA ILE A 343 -17.28 -6.15 5.09
C ILE A 343 -16.90 -5.81 3.65
#